data_AF-A0AAD5KFE2-F1
#
_entry.id   AF-A0AAD5KFE2-F1
#
_cell.length_a   1.000
_cell.length_b   1.000
_cell.length_c   1.000
_cell.angle_alpha   90.00
_cell.angle_beta   90.00
_cell.angle_gamma   90.00
#
_symmetry.space_group_name_H-M   'P 1'
#
loop_
_entity.id
_entity.type
_entity.pdbx_description
1 polymer ?
#
loop_
_entity_poly.entity_id
_entity_poly.type
_entity_poly.pdbx_seq_one_letter_code
_entity_poly.pdbx_strand_id
1 'polypeptide(L)'
;MSSSKADPRRVDKIVPYHMPPKQPGDSDYAGNIAMAVSMGGIMMRNTLKAIPWIAAYFGISSLLNTRKSRKDDTVGWSGGLLAFVSLFTYYLNMYMAYKQSTWYNAEDSVNEEPSPV
;
A
#
# COMPACT_ATOMS: atom_id res chain seq x y z
N MET A 1 -57.54 -3.27 -22.95
CA MET A 1 -56.06 -3.17 -23.01
C MET A 1 -55.48 -4.45 -22.41
N SER A 2 -54.67 -5.19 -23.17
CA SER A 2 -54.26 -6.56 -22.81
C SER A 2 -53.25 -6.59 -21.66
N SER A 3 -53.58 -7.37 -20.62
CA SER A 3 -52.78 -7.64 -19.41
C SER A 3 -51.36 -8.16 -19.71
N SER A 4 -51.15 -8.77 -20.89
CA SER A 4 -49.83 -9.26 -21.34
C SER A 4 -48.77 -8.16 -21.43
N LYS A 5 -49.14 -6.91 -21.76
CA LYS A 5 -48.19 -5.80 -21.82
C LYS A 5 -47.76 -5.26 -20.44
N ALA A 6 -48.42 -5.67 -19.36
CA ALA A 6 -48.08 -5.27 -18.00
C ALA A 6 -47.20 -6.30 -17.26
N ASP A 7 -46.97 -7.49 -17.82
CA ASP A 7 -46.24 -8.56 -17.15
C ASP A 7 -44.75 -8.19 -16.93
N PRO A 8 -44.24 -8.21 -15.68
CA PRO A 8 -42.83 -8.00 -15.39
C PRO A 8 -41.91 -9.16 -15.78
N ARG A 9 -42.44 -10.37 -16.00
CA ARG A 9 -41.67 -11.60 -16.26
C ARG A 9 -41.35 -11.86 -17.73
N ARG A 10 -41.71 -10.92 -18.61
CA ARG A 10 -41.55 -11.08 -20.05
C ARG A 10 -40.06 -11.14 -20.43
N VAL A 11 -39.74 -12.04 -21.37
CA VAL A 11 -38.37 -12.26 -21.85
C VAL A 11 -37.77 -11.02 -22.53
N ASP A 12 -38.62 -10.21 -23.16
CA ASP A 12 -38.29 -8.96 -23.84
C ASP A 12 -37.98 -7.79 -22.89
N LYS A 13 -38.18 -7.95 -21.57
CA LYS A 13 -37.89 -6.94 -20.55
C LYS A 13 -36.80 -7.39 -19.57
N ILE A 14 -36.10 -8.46 -19.89
CA ILE A 14 -34.90 -8.87 -19.16
C ILE A 14 -33.81 -7.84 -19.48
N VAL A 15 -33.61 -6.89 -18.56
CA VAL A 15 -32.52 -5.92 -18.65
C VAL A 15 -31.26 -6.59 -18.08
N PRO A 16 -30.15 -6.64 -18.84
CA PRO A 16 -28.87 -7.10 -18.29
C PRO A 16 -28.52 -6.30 -17.04
N TYR A 17 -27.99 -6.98 -16.03
CA TYR A 17 -27.54 -6.30 -14.83
C TYR A 17 -26.41 -5.31 -15.18
N HIS A 18 -26.62 -4.03 -14.88
CA HIS A 18 -25.59 -3.00 -14.93
C HIS A 18 -25.12 -2.71 -13.51
N MET A 19 -23.81 -2.68 -13.30
CA MET A 19 -23.27 -2.21 -12.02
C MET A 19 -23.68 -0.75 -11.81
N PRO A 20 -24.18 -0.38 -10.62
CA PRO A 20 -24.52 1.00 -10.34
C PRO A 20 -23.29 1.89 -10.51
N PRO A 21 -23.46 3.12 -11.05
CA PRO A 21 -22.36 4.07 -11.18
C PRO A 21 -21.72 4.29 -9.80
N LYS A 22 -20.38 4.36 -9.78
CA LYS A 22 -19.60 4.56 -8.56
C LYS A 22 -20.08 5.83 -7.85
N GLN A 23 -20.56 5.70 -6.61
CA GLN A 23 -20.94 6.86 -5.82
C GLN A 23 -19.69 7.72 -5.56
N PRO A 24 -19.80 9.06 -5.54
CA PRO A 24 -18.66 9.95 -5.33
C PRO A 24 -17.98 9.77 -3.95
N GLY A 25 -18.57 9.02 -3.02
CA GLY A 25 -17.97 8.62 -1.74
C GLY A 25 -17.20 7.29 -1.75
N ASP A 26 -17.20 6.51 -2.84
CA ASP A 26 -16.48 5.22 -2.98
C ASP A 26 -15.00 5.40 -3.37
N SER A 27 -14.45 6.60 -3.22
CA SER A 27 -13.02 6.89 -3.45
C SER A 27 -12.19 6.33 -2.29
N ASP A 28 -11.23 5.44 -2.57
CA ASP A 28 -10.30 4.91 -1.56
C ASP A 28 -9.23 5.94 -1.19
N TYR A 29 -9.63 6.92 -0.37
CA TYR A 29 -8.72 7.96 0.12
C TYR A 29 -7.58 7.37 0.95
N ALA A 30 -7.84 6.31 1.72
CA ALA A 30 -6.82 5.65 2.52
C ALA A 30 -5.75 5.02 1.63
N GLY A 31 -6.15 4.38 0.54
CA GLY A 31 -5.23 3.80 -0.45
C GLY A 31 -4.39 4.86 -1.16
N ASN A 32 -5.01 5.99 -1.55
CA ASN A 32 -4.31 7.11 -2.18
C ASN A 32 -3.27 7.74 -1.24
N ILE A 33 -3.62 7.93 0.04
CA ILE A 33 -2.69 8.43 1.06
C ILE A 33 -1.56 7.41 1.27
N ALA A 34 -1.87 6.12 1.41
CA ALA A 34 -0.87 5.07 1.54
C ALA A 34 0.12 5.08 0.36
N MET A 35 -0.36 5.25 -0.87
CA MET A 35 0.46 5.35 -2.06
C MET A 35 1.39 6.57 -2.04
N ALA A 36 0.85 7.76 -1.77
CA ALA A 36 1.64 8.99 -1.71
C ALA A 36 2.71 8.95 -0.61
N VAL A 37 2.34 8.45 0.58
CA VAL A 37 3.25 8.34 1.73
C VAL A 37 4.30 7.26 1.48
N SER A 38 3.95 6.12 0.88
CA SER A 38 4.91 5.07 0.50
C SER A 38 5.96 5.60 -0.47
N MET A 39 5.53 6.36 -1.47
CA MET A 39 6.43 6.96 -2.46
C MET A 39 7.34 8.01 -1.81
N GLY A 40 6.81 8.83 -0.90
CA GLY A 40 7.60 9.76 -0.10
C GLY A 40 8.64 9.05 0.78
N GLY A 41 8.26 7.96 1.44
CA GLY A 41 9.17 7.18 2.29
C GLY A 41 10.33 6.56 1.54
N ILE A 42 10.09 6.07 0.31
CA ILE A 42 11.13 5.53 -0.56
C ILE A 42 12.08 6.65 -1.03
N MET A 43 11.55 7.81 -1.44
CA MET A 43 12.39 8.91 -1.94
C MET A 43 13.22 9.60 -0.86
N MET A 44 12.70 9.73 0.37
CA MET A 44 13.42 10.37 1.48
C MET A 44 14.47 9.50 2.17
N ARG A 45 14.87 8.37 1.55
CA ARG A 45 15.94 7.47 2.01
C ARG A 45 15.90 7.22 3.52
N ASN A 46 14.73 6.89 4.07
CA ASN A 46 14.59 6.51 5.49
C ASN A 46 15.00 7.58 6.54
N THR A 47 15.18 8.85 6.19
CA THR A 47 15.57 9.88 7.19
C THR A 47 14.56 10.01 8.34
N LEU A 48 13.28 9.80 8.05
CA LEU A 48 12.20 9.86 9.03
C LEU A 48 11.56 8.48 9.23
N LYS A 49 11.84 7.88 10.41
CA LYS A 49 11.35 6.54 10.80
C LYS A 49 9.82 6.42 10.79
N ALA A 50 9.09 7.54 10.92
CA ALA A 50 7.64 7.56 11.04
C ALA A 50 6.89 7.37 9.70
N ILE A 51 7.46 7.80 8.57
CA ILE A 51 6.80 7.78 7.26
C ILE A 51 6.34 6.39 6.82
N PRO A 52 7.18 5.33 6.86
CA PRO A 52 6.74 4.00 6.45
C PRO A 52 5.69 3.40 7.40
N TRP A 53 5.68 3.77 8.68
CA TRP A 53 4.63 3.36 9.62
C TRP A 53 3.28 4.03 9.34
N ILE A 54 3.30 5.30 8.91
CA ILE A 54 2.10 6.01 8.47
C ILE A 54 1.55 5.36 7.18
N ALA A 55 2.43 5.05 6.23
CA ALA A 55 2.05 4.31 5.03
C ALA A 55 1.43 2.95 5.38
N ALA A 56 2.04 2.19 6.30
CA ALA A 56 1.53 0.91 6.78
C ALA A 56 0.13 1.04 7.41
N TYR A 57 -0.10 2.05 8.26
CA TYR A 57 -1.41 2.28 8.88
C TYR A 57 -2.51 2.54 7.84
N PHE A 58 -2.28 3.47 6.92
CA PHE A 58 -3.26 3.79 5.87
C PHE A 58 -3.40 2.66 4.84
N GLY A 59 -2.33 1.93 4.57
CA GLY A 59 -2.33 0.76 3.69
C GLY A 59 -3.16 -0.39 4.26
N ILE A 60 -3.02 -0.69 5.56
CA ILE A 60 -3.84 -1.70 6.25
C ILE A 60 -5.30 -1.23 6.31
N SER A 61 -5.55 0.04 6.60
CA SER A 61 -6.90 0.62 6.58
C SER A 61 -7.56 0.47 5.20
N SER A 62 -6.85 0.77 4.11
CA SER A 62 -7.30 0.57 2.73
C SER A 62 -7.54 -0.92 2.40
N LEU A 63 -6.64 -1.80 2.85
CA LEU A 63 -6.74 -3.24 2.61
C LEU A 63 -7.94 -3.86 3.33
N LEU A 64 -8.23 -3.42 4.56
CA LEU A 64 -9.42 -3.86 5.31
C LEU A 64 -10.72 -3.24 4.77
N ASN A 65 -10.65 -2.05 4.16
CA ASN A 65 -11.79 -1.39 3.53
C ASN A 65 -12.08 -1.88 2.10
N THR A 66 -11.23 -2.74 1.54
CA THR A 66 -11.42 -3.31 0.19
C THR A 66 -12.65 -4.20 0.14
N ARG A 67 -13.49 -4.04 -0.91
CA ARG A 67 -14.74 -4.81 -1.06
C ARG A 67 -14.52 -5.96 -2.03
N LYS A 68 -14.78 -7.21 -1.62
CA LYS A 68 -14.70 -8.40 -2.50
C LYS A 68 -15.66 -8.39 -3.71
N SER A 69 -16.59 -7.44 -3.76
CA SER A 69 -17.66 -7.35 -4.75
C SER A 69 -17.22 -6.74 -6.09
N ARG A 70 -16.17 -5.90 -6.10
CA ARG A 70 -15.69 -5.26 -7.33
C ARG A 70 -14.48 -5.99 -7.90
N LYS A 71 -14.59 -6.45 -9.15
CA LYS A 71 -13.46 -7.05 -9.91
C LYS A 71 -12.32 -6.06 -10.18
N ASP A 72 -12.61 -4.75 -10.18
CA ASP A 72 -11.61 -3.70 -10.38
C ASP A 72 -10.75 -3.42 -9.14
N ASP A 73 -11.12 -3.95 -7.97
CA ASP A 73 -10.29 -3.89 -6.76
C ASP A 73 -9.17 -4.96 -6.86
N THR A 74 -8.32 -4.83 -7.87
CA THR A 74 -7.16 -5.72 -8.07
C THR A 74 -6.13 -5.46 -6.96
N VAL A 75 -5.82 -6.52 -6.22
CA VAL A 75 -4.85 -6.54 -5.10
C VAL A 75 -3.49 -5.93 -5.47
N GLY A 76 -3.09 -6.03 -6.76
CA GLY A 76 -1.82 -5.54 -7.27
C GLY A 76 -1.64 -4.01 -7.27
N TRP A 77 -2.72 -3.22 -7.22
CA TRP A 77 -2.65 -1.76 -7.08
C TRP A 77 -3.19 -1.26 -5.73
N SER A 78 -3.40 -2.18 -4.78
CA SER A 78 -3.90 -1.80 -3.45
C SER A 78 -2.85 -1.01 -2.69
N GLY A 79 -3.28 0.08 -2.03
CA GLY A 79 -2.40 0.89 -1.17
C GLY A 79 -1.75 0.07 -0.06
N GLY A 80 -2.38 -1.04 0.35
CA GLY A 80 -1.81 -2.01 1.29
C GLY A 80 -0.54 -2.71 0.78
N LEU A 81 -0.51 -3.16 -0.48
CA LEU A 81 0.67 -3.81 -1.04
C LEU A 81 1.84 -2.83 -1.17
N LEU A 82 1.57 -1.61 -1.64
CA LEU A 82 2.58 -0.55 -1.74
C LEU A 82 3.12 -0.15 -0.35
N ALA A 83 2.25 -0.06 0.65
CA ALA A 83 2.65 0.21 2.02
C ALA A 83 3.57 -0.88 2.59
N PHE A 84 3.25 -2.14 2.33
CA PHE A 84 4.09 -3.28 2.72
C PHE A 84 5.47 -3.22 2.05
N VAL A 85 5.52 -2.95 0.75
CA VAL A 85 6.79 -2.78 0.01
C VAL A 85 7.62 -1.65 0.60
N SER A 86 6.99 -0.52 0.97
CA SER A 86 7.69 0.61 1.59
C SER A 86 8.32 0.23 2.93
N LEU A 87 7.58 -0.49 3.78
CA LEU A 87 8.03 -0.92 5.10
C LEU A 87 9.16 -1.94 4.98
N PHE A 88 9.01 -2.90 4.07
CA PHE A 88 10.04 -3.90 3.78
C PHE A 88 11.34 -3.25 3.30
N THR A 89 11.24 -2.33 2.34
CA THR A 89 12.40 -1.61 1.80
C THR A 89 13.07 -0.75 2.87
N TYR A 90 12.28 -0.11 3.76
CA TYR A 90 12.82 0.64 4.89
C TYR A 90 13.68 -0.26 5.81
N TYR A 91 13.16 -1.41 6.22
CA TYR A 91 13.89 -2.33 7.11
C TYR A 91 15.13 -2.95 6.45
N LEU A 92 15.06 -3.25 5.15
CA LEU A 92 16.22 -3.73 4.38
C LEU A 92 17.35 -2.71 4.34
N ASN A 93 17.04 -1.44 4.03
CA ASN A 93 18.03 -0.37 4.03
C ASN A 93 18.64 -0.16 5.42
N MET A 94 17.82 -0.22 6.48
CA MET A 94 18.30 -0.09 7.85
C MET A 94 19.25 -1.24 8.24
N TYR A 95 18.92 -2.47 7.85
CA TYR A 95 19.77 -3.63 8.09
C TYR A 95 21.12 -3.54 7.36
N MET A 96 21.10 -3.13 6.08
CA MET A 96 22.32 -2.96 5.29
C MET A 96 23.20 -1.83 5.85
N ALA A 97 22.62 -0.71 6.25
CA ALA A 97 23.35 0.40 6.88
C ALA A 97 23.99 -0.01 8.23
N TYR A 98 23.26 -0.76 9.06
CA TYR A 98 23.78 -1.29 10.32
C TYR A 98 24.96 -2.25 10.08
N LYS A 99 24.83 -3.16 9.11
CA LYS A 99 25.92 -4.06 8.71
C LYS A 99 27.15 -3.25 8.27
N GLN A 100 27.00 -2.27 7.38
CA GLN A 100 28.12 -1.43 6.95
C GLN A 100 28.80 -0.67 8.09
N SER A 101 28.04 -0.13 9.05
CA SER A 101 28.62 0.55 10.20
C SER A 101 29.43 -0.37 11.12
N THR A 102 29.01 -1.63 11.28
CA THR A 102 29.69 -2.57 12.16
C THR A 102 31.02 -3.06 11.57
N TRP A 103 31.11 -3.24 10.25
CA TRP A 103 32.38 -3.53 9.58
C TRP A 103 33.38 -2.38 9.69
N TYR A 104 32.94 -1.14 9.42
CA TYR A 104 33.81 0.04 9.50
C TYR A 104 34.42 0.23 10.91
N ASN A 105 33.60 0.10 11.96
CA ASN A 105 34.09 0.19 13.34
C ASN A 105 35.04 -0.95 13.72
N ALA A 106 34.89 -2.14 13.11
CA ALA A 106 35.78 -3.27 13.36
C ALA A 106 37.16 -3.05 12.74
N GLU A 107 37.24 -2.46 11.54
CA GLU A 107 38.51 -2.09 10.91
C GLU A 107 39.26 -1.01 11.68
N ASP A 108 38.57 0.03 12.18
CA ASP A 108 39.20 1.07 13.02
C ASP A 108 39.80 0.47 14.31
N SER A 109 39.09 -0.46 14.97
CA SER A 109 39.59 -1.11 16.19
C SER A 109 40.82 -2.01 15.98
N VAL A 110 41.06 -2.48 14.76
CA VAL A 110 42.24 -3.29 14.41
C VAL A 110 43.44 -2.40 14.06
N ASN A 111 43.20 -1.16 13.61
CA ASN A 111 44.24 -0.21 13.21
C ASN A 111 44.71 0.72 14.33
N GLU A 112 44.04 0.74 15.48
CA GLU A 112 44.56 1.36 16.71
C GLU A 112 45.67 0.47 17.31
N GLU A 113 46.88 0.51 16.73
CA GLU A 113 48.08 0.05 17.44
C GLU A 113 48.28 0.91 18.70
N PRO A 114 48.57 0.31 19.87
CA PRO A 114 48.81 1.07 21.08
C PRO A 114 50.04 1.97 20.89
N SER A 115 49.85 3.28 21.03
CA SER A 115 50.94 4.25 20.97
C SER A 115 52.05 3.86 21.94
N PRO A 116 53.33 3.83 21.53
CA PRO A 116 54.42 3.55 22.44
C PRO A 116 54.46 4.65 23.52
N VAL A 117 54.35 4.21 24.77
CA VAL A 117 54.36 5.02 26.01
C VAL A 117 55.71 5.70 26.20
#